data_AF-A0A1Q4F386-F1
#
_entry.id   AF-A0A1Q4F386-F1
#
_cell.length_a   1.000
_cell.length_b   1.000
_cell.length_c   1.000
_cell.angle_alpha   90.00
_cell.angle_beta   90.00
_cell.angle_gamma   90.00
#
_symmetry.space_group_name_H-M   'P 1'
#
loop_
_entity.id
_entity.type
_entity.pdbx_description
1 polymer ?
#
loop_
_entity_poly.entity_id
_entity_poly.type
_entity_poly.pdbx_seq_one_letter_code
_entity_poly.pdbx_strand_id
1 'polypeptide(L)'
;MIFKYIPVIRYFQTNSPVNIVLLLIYAFLLKLYSFMHPHIPVARDTDGFVFHKLLAFLEPAGKSAPVIYPLIVLVLVLSQAIIFSNYINRQKLLPKPNFLPAMAYIFITALFPEWWQLSSTLIINSLLVWVWASLSDLFNNSGPKALVFNTGLAVGLASFLYFPAIGFTVLIFCALIIMRPFRLSEWLIAVLGVLTPYYFLFAYLFLIKDWNPLTYLPSVSVSLPQFRQDIRAWVAIILMIIPFLISGFYIQGNMLRMLIQARKSWSLMLIYLIITLLIPFINPAAGFEYWILCALPFAAFHAYTYFYAGKKWIPIVLHWLFVAFIVALNVWLPVTKG
;
A
#
# COMPACT_ATOMS: atom_id res chain seq x y z
N MET A 1 43.50 -11.01 0.87
CA MET A 1 42.41 -10.17 1.40
C MET A 1 41.10 -10.70 0.84
N ILE A 2 40.41 -11.59 1.57
CA ILE A 2 39.19 -12.23 1.09
C ILE A 2 38.08 -11.18 1.21
N PHE A 3 37.55 -10.69 0.07
CA PHE A 3 36.34 -9.89 0.03
C PHE A 3 35.22 -10.72 0.69
N LYS A 4 34.92 -10.42 1.95
CA LYS A 4 33.85 -11.08 2.69
C LYS A 4 32.55 -10.67 2.02
N TYR A 5 31.93 -11.56 1.25
CA TYR A 5 30.67 -11.30 0.56
C TYR A 5 29.64 -10.76 1.55
N ILE A 6 29.26 -9.48 1.40
CA ILE A 6 28.23 -8.85 2.20
C ILE A 6 26.91 -9.14 1.48
N PRO A 7 25.99 -9.93 2.09
CA PRO A 7 24.71 -10.21 1.47
C PRO A 7 23.97 -8.90 1.19
N VAL A 8 23.36 -8.77 0.00
CA VAL A 8 22.72 -7.53 -0.46
C VAL A 8 21.72 -6.95 0.56
N ILE A 9 20.96 -7.83 1.24
CA ILE A 9 20.03 -7.45 2.31
C ILE A 9 20.66 -6.61 3.44
N ARG A 10 21.97 -6.76 3.70
CA ARG A 10 22.66 -5.99 4.75
C ARG A 10 22.79 -4.50 4.41
N TYR A 11 22.82 -4.13 3.13
CA TYR A 11 22.83 -2.71 2.76
C TYR A 11 21.53 -2.03 3.23
N PHE A 12 20.38 -2.70 3.03
CA PHE A 12 19.07 -2.22 3.46
C PHE A 12 18.87 -2.19 4.99
N GLN A 13 19.73 -2.85 5.78
CA GLN A 13 19.73 -2.74 7.25
C GLN A 13 20.27 -1.39 7.76
N THR A 14 20.85 -0.58 6.88
CA THR A 14 21.34 0.76 7.20
C THR A 14 20.41 1.84 6.64
N ASN A 15 20.45 3.04 7.21
CA ASN A 15 19.72 4.21 6.69
C ASN A 15 20.66 5.10 5.86
N SER A 16 21.10 4.61 4.71
CA SER A 16 22.00 5.34 3.80
C SER A 16 21.25 5.81 2.55
N PRO A 17 21.50 7.04 2.04
CA PRO A 17 20.95 7.49 0.76
C PRO A 17 21.30 6.59 -0.42
N VAL A 18 22.43 5.87 -0.36
CA VAL A 18 22.84 4.88 -1.37
C VAL A 18 21.77 3.78 -1.54
N ASN A 19 21.02 3.47 -0.48
CA ASN A 19 19.95 2.48 -0.55
C ASN A 19 18.78 2.93 -1.44
N ILE A 20 18.59 4.24 -1.68
CA ILE A 20 17.58 4.73 -2.63
C ILE A 20 17.95 4.31 -4.06
N VAL A 21 19.24 4.43 -4.42
CA VAL A 21 19.74 3.98 -5.73
C VAL A 21 19.61 2.47 -5.86
N LEU A 22 19.95 1.71 -4.80
CA LEU A 22 19.75 0.27 -4.78
C LEU A 22 18.27 -0.14 -4.91
N LEU A 23 17.35 0.58 -4.27
CA LEU A 23 15.90 0.35 -4.41
C LEU A 23 15.44 0.60 -5.84
N LEU A 24 15.90 1.68 -6.48
CA LEU A 24 15.59 1.99 -7.88
C LEU A 24 16.06 0.85 -8.80
N ILE A 25 17.30 0.40 -8.64
CA ILE A 25 17.85 -0.73 -9.40
C ILE A 25 17.01 -1.99 -9.16
N TYR A 26 16.65 -2.28 -7.91
CA TYR A 26 15.80 -3.43 -7.57
C TYR A 26 14.43 -3.37 -8.24
N ALA A 27 13.72 -2.26 -8.07
CA ALA A 27 12.39 -2.07 -8.65
C ALA A 27 12.41 -2.21 -10.17
N PHE A 28 13.41 -1.62 -10.83
CA PHE A 28 13.57 -1.70 -12.27
C PHE A 28 13.90 -3.12 -12.74
N LEU A 29 14.93 -3.77 -12.17
CA LEU A 29 15.34 -5.11 -12.58
C LEU A 29 14.27 -6.15 -12.31
N LEU A 30 13.61 -6.09 -11.15
CA LEU A 30 12.54 -7.02 -10.77
C LEU A 30 11.29 -6.89 -11.64
N LYS A 31 11.14 -5.82 -12.43
CA LYS A 31 9.98 -5.60 -13.29
C LYS A 31 10.36 -5.14 -14.70
N LEU A 32 11.57 -5.48 -15.13
CA LEU A 32 12.07 -5.16 -16.47
C LEU A 32 11.12 -5.66 -17.57
N TYR A 33 10.51 -6.82 -17.37
CA TYR A 33 9.51 -7.38 -18.30
C TYR A 33 8.33 -6.43 -18.54
N SER A 34 7.85 -5.73 -17.50
CA SER A 34 6.76 -4.76 -17.63
C SER A 34 7.15 -3.54 -18.49
N PHE A 35 8.44 -3.21 -18.60
CA PHE A 35 8.92 -2.15 -19.49
C PHE A 35 9.07 -2.63 -20.94
N MET A 36 9.41 -3.90 -21.14
CA MET A 36 9.51 -4.50 -22.48
C MET A 36 8.14 -4.85 -23.06
N HIS A 37 7.19 -5.22 -22.21
CA HIS A 37 5.80 -5.52 -22.58
C HIS A 37 4.83 -4.70 -21.72
N PRO A 38 4.68 -3.39 -22.00
CA PRO A 38 3.82 -2.52 -21.21
C PRO A 38 2.37 -2.99 -21.24
N HIS A 39 1.75 -3.05 -20.06
CA HIS A 39 0.33 -3.30 -19.94
C HIS A 39 -0.43 -1.97 -20.05
N ILE A 40 -1.40 -1.90 -20.95
CA ILE A 40 -2.30 -0.74 -21.08
C ILE A 40 -3.41 -0.90 -20.03
N PRO A 41 -3.52 0.00 -19.04
CA PRO A 41 -4.54 -0.08 -18.01
C PRO A 41 -5.94 0.09 -18.61
N VAL A 42 -6.88 -0.71 -18.14
CA VAL A 42 -8.30 -0.67 -18.55
C VAL A 42 -9.12 -0.30 -17.33
N ALA A 43 -9.99 0.70 -17.47
CA ALA A 43 -10.89 1.11 -16.40
C ALA A 43 -11.94 0.03 -16.13
N ARG A 44 -12.29 -0.16 -14.87
CA ARG A 44 -13.31 -1.12 -14.43
C ARG A 44 -14.54 -0.41 -13.90
N ASP A 45 -15.68 -1.10 -13.89
CA ASP A 45 -16.95 -0.56 -13.37
C ASP A 45 -16.89 -0.19 -11.88
N THR A 46 -15.96 -0.79 -11.16
CA THR A 46 -15.71 -0.57 -9.73
C THR A 46 -14.73 0.58 -9.46
N ASP A 47 -14.04 1.08 -10.50
CA ASP A 47 -13.17 2.25 -10.37
C ASP A 47 -14.01 3.51 -10.24
N GLY A 48 -13.51 4.48 -9.48
CA GLY A 48 -14.17 5.76 -9.31
C GLY A 48 -13.94 6.69 -10.51
N PHE A 49 -14.87 7.62 -10.73
CA PHE A 49 -14.88 8.51 -11.90
C PHE A 49 -13.58 9.31 -12.11
N VAL A 50 -12.83 9.63 -11.03
CA VAL A 50 -11.55 10.34 -11.13
C VAL A 50 -10.51 9.48 -11.83
N PHE A 51 -10.50 8.17 -11.57
CA PHE A 51 -9.58 7.25 -12.22
C PHE A 51 -9.91 7.08 -13.72
N HIS A 52 -11.20 6.99 -14.08
CA HIS A 52 -11.61 6.99 -15.49
C HIS A 52 -11.11 8.24 -16.23
N LYS A 53 -11.29 9.43 -15.64
CA LYS A 53 -10.79 10.69 -16.21
C LYS A 53 -9.27 10.72 -16.34
N LEU A 54 -8.56 10.19 -15.34
CA LEU A 54 -7.09 10.08 -15.38
C LEU A 54 -6.62 9.17 -16.53
N LEU A 55 -7.26 8.01 -16.73
CA LEU A 55 -6.91 7.12 -17.83
C LEU A 55 -7.19 7.75 -19.19
N ALA A 56 -8.33 8.42 -19.36
CA ALA A 56 -8.65 9.15 -20.59
C ALA A 56 -7.64 10.27 -20.88
N PHE A 57 -7.17 10.97 -19.84
CA PHE A 57 -6.11 11.99 -19.97
C PHE A 57 -4.77 11.40 -20.42
N LEU A 58 -4.42 10.19 -19.94
CA LEU A 58 -3.17 9.51 -20.29
C LEU A 58 -3.22 8.76 -21.62
N GLU A 59 -4.42 8.43 -22.13
CA GLU A 59 -4.62 7.61 -23.32
C GLU A 59 -3.85 8.10 -24.58
N PRO A 60 -3.84 9.41 -24.93
CA PRO A 60 -3.11 9.86 -26.12
C PRO A 60 -1.59 9.61 -26.05
N ALA A 61 -1.00 9.85 -24.87
CA ALA A 61 0.41 9.58 -24.62
C ALA A 61 0.69 8.06 -24.57
N GLY A 62 -0.21 7.30 -23.95
CA GLY A 62 -0.11 5.85 -23.83
C GLY A 62 -0.19 5.11 -25.17
N LYS A 63 -1.00 5.61 -26.13
CA LYS A 63 -1.04 5.07 -27.51
C LYS A 63 0.29 5.27 -28.25
N SER A 64 0.94 6.42 -28.02
CA SER A 64 2.21 6.75 -28.69
C SER A 64 3.41 6.06 -28.05
N ALA A 65 3.43 5.99 -26.71
CA ALA A 65 4.50 5.40 -25.93
C ALA A 65 3.94 4.62 -24.72
N PRO A 66 3.56 3.33 -24.90
CA PRO A 66 2.96 2.52 -23.83
C PRO A 66 3.83 2.37 -22.57
N VAL A 67 5.15 2.56 -22.71
CA VAL A 67 6.14 2.54 -21.60
C VAL A 67 5.85 3.62 -20.54
N ILE A 68 5.04 4.63 -20.83
CA ILE A 68 4.62 5.64 -19.84
C ILE A 68 3.92 5.00 -18.62
N TYR A 69 3.13 3.95 -18.81
CA TYR A 69 2.40 3.29 -17.72
C TYR A 69 3.33 2.60 -16.70
N PRO A 70 4.23 1.68 -17.08
CA PRO A 70 5.18 1.09 -16.13
C PRO A 70 6.15 2.12 -15.54
N LEU A 71 6.45 3.22 -16.24
CA LEU A 71 7.24 4.33 -15.68
C LEU A 71 6.49 5.04 -14.53
N ILE A 72 5.20 5.37 -14.73
CA ILE A 72 4.34 5.94 -13.68
C ILE A 72 4.26 4.99 -12.49
N VAL A 73 4.03 3.69 -12.73
CA VAL A 73 3.98 2.66 -11.68
C VAL A 73 5.29 2.61 -10.90
N LEU A 74 6.44 2.62 -11.57
CA LEU A 74 7.76 2.63 -10.92
C LEU A 74 7.93 3.85 -10.00
N VAL A 75 7.56 5.04 -10.48
CA VAL A 75 7.63 6.28 -9.68
C VAL A 75 6.69 6.21 -8.47
N LEU A 76 5.45 5.73 -8.66
CA LEU A 76 4.49 5.57 -7.58
C LEU A 76 5.02 4.58 -6.52
N VAL A 77 5.41 3.37 -6.92
CA VAL A 77 5.89 2.34 -5.98
C VAL A 77 7.16 2.78 -5.25
N LEU A 78 8.12 3.41 -5.94
CA LEU A 78 9.34 3.92 -5.29
C LEU A 78 9.04 5.04 -4.31
N SER A 79 8.20 6.01 -4.69
CA SER A 79 7.81 7.09 -3.78
C SER A 79 7.06 6.55 -2.56
N GLN A 80 6.12 5.63 -2.76
CA GLN A 80 5.42 4.92 -1.68
C GLN A 80 6.40 4.19 -0.75
N ALA A 81 7.32 3.39 -1.30
CA ALA A 81 8.31 2.64 -0.54
C ALA A 81 9.19 3.55 0.34
N ILE A 82 9.72 4.63 -0.24
CA ILE A 82 10.63 5.56 0.44
C ILE A 82 9.88 6.36 1.51
N ILE A 83 8.75 6.97 1.15
CA ILE A 83 7.95 7.79 2.06
C ILE A 83 7.45 6.93 3.22
N PHE A 84 6.94 5.73 2.93
CA PHE A 84 6.49 4.80 3.96
C PHE A 84 7.62 4.39 4.90
N SER A 85 8.78 4.00 4.36
CA SER A 85 9.95 3.64 5.17
C SER A 85 10.41 4.78 6.08
N ASN A 86 10.35 6.02 5.59
CA ASN A 86 10.66 7.20 6.39
C ASN A 86 9.67 7.38 7.56
N TYR A 87 8.37 7.17 7.32
CA TYR A 87 7.38 7.20 8.39
C TYR A 87 7.56 6.06 9.39
N ILE A 88 7.83 4.84 8.94
CA ILE A 88 8.15 3.70 9.81
C ILE A 88 9.33 4.03 10.74
N ASN A 89 10.39 4.63 10.18
CA ASN A 89 11.57 5.06 10.93
C ASN A 89 11.25 6.20 11.92
N ARG A 90 10.44 7.19 11.53
CA ARG A 90 10.01 8.30 12.38
C ARG A 90 9.17 7.83 13.57
N GLN A 91 8.28 6.86 13.34
CA GLN A 91 7.47 6.23 14.39
C GLN A 91 8.26 5.26 15.28
N LYS A 92 9.55 5.03 14.99
CA LYS A 92 10.45 4.11 15.72
C LYS A 92 9.84 2.70 15.86
N LEU A 93 9.18 2.21 14.80
CA LEU A 93 8.59 0.87 14.78
C LEU A 93 9.65 -0.24 14.74
N LEU A 94 10.83 0.07 14.18
CA LEU A 94 12.04 -0.74 14.31
C LEU A 94 13.05 -0.06 15.24
N PRO A 95 13.96 -0.82 15.89
CA PRO A 95 14.91 -0.28 16.87
C PRO A 95 15.89 0.75 16.33
N LYS A 96 16.22 0.64 15.03
CA LYS A 96 17.14 1.54 14.33
C LYS A 96 16.59 1.88 12.95
N PRO A 97 16.78 3.12 12.47
CA PRO A 97 16.41 3.49 11.11
C PRO A 97 17.07 2.61 10.06
N ASN A 98 16.30 2.15 9.08
CA ASN A 98 16.77 1.29 7.99
C ASN A 98 15.84 1.39 6.76
N PHE A 99 16.20 0.71 5.67
CA PHE A 99 15.45 0.65 4.41
C PHE A 99 14.75 -0.70 4.17
N LEU A 100 14.69 -1.58 5.17
CA LEU A 100 13.98 -2.86 5.05
C LEU A 100 12.48 -2.71 4.75
N PRO A 101 11.74 -1.70 5.29
CA PRO A 101 10.35 -1.48 4.91
C PRO A 101 10.19 -1.14 3.43
N ALA A 102 11.07 -0.29 2.89
CA ALA A 102 11.04 0.06 1.48
C ALA A 102 11.35 -1.14 0.57
N MET A 103 12.37 -1.93 0.92
CA MET A 103 12.71 -3.16 0.19
C MET A 103 11.54 -4.16 0.23
N ALA A 104 10.96 -4.38 1.41
CA ALA A 104 9.81 -5.25 1.58
C ALA A 104 8.62 -4.75 0.76
N TYR A 105 8.37 -3.44 0.69
CA TYR A 105 7.30 -2.88 -0.13
C TYR A 105 7.47 -3.19 -1.63
N ILE A 106 8.69 -3.05 -2.16
CA ILE A 106 9.00 -3.44 -3.56
C ILE A 106 8.74 -4.93 -3.77
N PHE A 107 9.19 -5.78 -2.84
CA PHE A 107 8.97 -7.23 -2.95
C PHE A 107 7.48 -7.58 -2.94
N ILE A 108 6.72 -7.03 -1.99
CA ILE A 108 5.29 -7.30 -1.86
C ILE A 108 4.53 -6.82 -3.10
N THR A 109 4.75 -5.58 -3.55
CA THR A 109 4.10 -5.05 -4.77
C THR A 109 4.50 -5.81 -6.04
N ALA A 110 5.63 -6.51 -6.04
CA ALA A 110 6.09 -7.31 -7.16
C ALA A 110 5.59 -8.77 -7.16
N LEU A 111 4.99 -9.26 -6.07
CA LEU A 111 4.53 -10.65 -5.91
C LEU A 111 3.42 -11.06 -6.87
N PHE A 112 2.57 -10.10 -7.26
CA PHE A 112 1.46 -10.34 -8.18
C PHE A 112 1.63 -9.44 -9.41
N PRO A 113 1.44 -9.98 -10.64
CA PRO A 113 1.52 -9.17 -11.86
C PRO A 113 0.52 -8.01 -11.90
N GLU A 114 -0.65 -8.20 -11.30
CA GLU A 114 -1.73 -7.22 -11.21
C GLU A 114 -1.37 -6.03 -10.29
N TRP A 115 -0.44 -6.23 -9.34
CA TRP A 115 -0.04 -5.19 -8.40
C TRP A 115 1.02 -4.24 -8.97
N TRP A 116 1.65 -4.62 -10.09
CA TRP A 116 2.60 -3.77 -10.83
C TRP A 116 1.97 -3.23 -12.11
N GLN A 117 0.75 -2.71 -12.00
CA GLN A 117 0.01 -2.06 -13.08
C GLN A 117 -0.59 -0.76 -12.57
N LEU A 118 -0.83 0.19 -13.47
CA LEU A 118 -1.47 1.44 -13.08
C LEU A 118 -2.96 1.17 -12.80
N SER A 119 -3.31 1.11 -11.52
CA SER A 119 -4.68 0.91 -11.05
C SER A 119 -5.11 2.01 -10.08
N SER A 120 -6.43 2.13 -9.87
CA SER A 120 -7.02 3.01 -8.86
C SER A 120 -6.47 2.71 -7.46
N THR A 121 -6.33 1.43 -7.11
CA THR A 121 -5.82 0.99 -5.81
C THR A 121 -4.33 1.25 -5.61
N LEU A 122 -3.51 1.18 -6.66
CA LEU A 122 -2.10 1.58 -6.57
C LEU A 122 -1.97 3.08 -6.28
N ILE A 123 -2.78 3.93 -6.91
CA ILE A 123 -2.79 5.38 -6.63
C ILE A 123 -3.26 5.65 -5.20
N ILE A 124 -4.31 4.95 -4.76
CA ILE A 124 -4.82 5.07 -3.39
C ILE A 124 -3.77 4.66 -2.36
N ASN A 125 -2.93 3.67 -2.64
CA ASN A 125 -1.82 3.33 -1.75
C ASN A 125 -0.93 4.54 -1.44
N SER A 126 -0.69 5.46 -2.39
CA SER A 126 0.05 6.71 -2.12
C SER A 126 -0.64 7.57 -1.07
N LEU A 127 -1.96 7.72 -1.17
CA LEU A 127 -2.76 8.45 -0.18
C LEU A 127 -2.75 7.72 1.16
N LEU A 128 -2.83 6.38 1.15
CA LEU A 128 -2.88 5.59 2.37
C LEU A 128 -1.56 5.54 3.13
N VAL A 129 -0.41 5.69 2.46
CA VAL A 129 0.88 5.93 3.14
C VAL A 129 0.75 7.15 4.06
N TRP A 130 0.20 8.24 3.52
CA TRP A 130 0.03 9.49 4.25
C TRP A 130 -1.08 9.40 5.31
N VAL A 131 -2.22 8.78 4.99
CA VAL A 131 -3.32 8.55 5.95
C VAL A 131 -2.82 7.78 7.16
N TRP A 132 -2.14 6.64 6.97
CA TRP A 132 -1.61 5.86 8.08
C TRP A 132 -0.61 6.67 8.91
N ALA A 133 0.31 7.39 8.25
CA ALA A 133 1.29 8.22 8.94
C ALA A 133 0.65 9.34 9.78
N SER A 134 -0.36 10.01 9.21
CA SER A 134 -1.15 11.05 9.88
C SER A 134 -1.87 10.50 11.12
N LEU A 135 -2.49 9.33 11.00
CA LEU A 135 -3.16 8.66 12.12
C LEU A 135 -2.18 8.21 13.21
N SER A 136 -0.98 7.75 12.85
CA SER A 136 0.08 7.44 13.82
C SER A 136 0.59 8.68 14.55
N ASP A 137 0.65 9.82 13.88
CA ASP A 137 1.09 11.09 14.49
C ASP A 137 0.08 11.64 15.51
N LEU A 138 -1.20 11.21 15.49
CA LEU A 138 -2.22 11.65 16.46
C LEU A 138 -1.78 11.50 17.92
N PHE A 139 -0.99 10.48 18.23
CA PHE A 139 -0.54 10.20 19.60
C PHE A 139 0.12 11.42 20.28
N ASN A 140 0.92 12.18 19.53
CA ASN A 140 1.70 13.31 20.04
C ASN A 140 1.40 14.64 19.33
N ASN A 141 0.31 14.74 18.57
CA ASN A 141 0.00 15.94 17.79
C ASN A 141 -0.68 17.03 18.65
N SER A 142 -0.18 18.27 18.57
CA SER A 142 -0.75 19.43 19.25
C SER A 142 -2.01 19.99 18.59
N GLY A 143 -2.20 19.75 17.28
CA GLY A 143 -3.36 20.14 16.48
C GLY A 143 -4.17 18.95 15.94
N PRO A 144 -4.71 18.08 16.80
CA PRO A 144 -5.36 16.83 16.39
C PRO A 144 -6.58 17.06 15.49
N LYS A 145 -7.34 18.13 15.70
CA LYS A 145 -8.53 18.47 14.91
C LYS A 145 -8.21 18.66 13.42
N ALA A 146 -7.20 19.47 13.11
CA ALA A 146 -6.78 19.72 11.73
C ALA A 146 -6.23 18.44 11.09
N LEU A 147 -5.44 17.66 11.85
CA LEU A 147 -4.89 16.39 11.37
C LEU A 147 -6.00 15.39 11.02
N VAL A 148 -6.99 15.23 11.91
CA VAL A 148 -8.16 14.36 11.71
C VAL A 148 -9.00 14.82 10.52
N PHE A 149 -9.27 16.13 10.41
CA PHE A 149 -10.01 16.69 9.28
C PHE A 149 -9.32 16.39 7.95
N ASN A 150 -8.03 16.70 7.84
CA ASN A 150 -7.24 16.48 6.62
C ASN A 150 -7.15 14.99 6.27
N THR A 151 -7.08 14.12 7.29
CA THR A 151 -7.10 12.67 7.08
C THR A 151 -8.44 12.18 6.55
N GLY A 152 -9.54 12.68 7.14
CA GLY A 152 -10.89 12.42 6.64
C GLY A 152 -11.08 12.91 5.20
N LEU A 153 -10.60 14.13 4.90
CA LEU A 153 -10.62 14.70 3.55
C LEU A 153 -9.89 13.81 2.54
N ALA A 154 -8.71 13.31 2.89
CA ALA A 154 -7.96 12.41 2.02
C ALA A 154 -8.67 11.07 1.79
N VAL A 155 -9.31 10.49 2.83
CA VAL A 155 -10.12 9.26 2.69
C VAL A 155 -11.36 9.51 1.82
N GLY A 156 -12.04 10.65 2.01
CA GLY A 156 -13.16 11.06 1.15
C GLY A 156 -12.73 11.24 -0.31
N LEU A 157 -11.59 11.87 -0.58
CA LEU A 157 -11.03 11.99 -1.93
C LEU A 157 -10.61 10.64 -2.51
N ALA A 158 -10.03 9.75 -1.70
CA ALA A 158 -9.66 8.41 -2.13
C ALA A 158 -10.87 7.59 -2.61
N SER A 159 -12.04 7.81 -2.02
CA SER A 159 -13.29 7.16 -2.45
C SER A 159 -13.71 7.53 -3.88
N PHE A 160 -13.27 8.69 -4.41
CA PHE A 160 -13.53 9.09 -5.79
C PHE A 160 -12.63 8.38 -6.81
N LEU A 161 -11.52 7.79 -6.34
CA LEU A 161 -10.64 6.93 -7.15
C LEU A 161 -11.11 5.48 -7.11
N TYR A 162 -11.54 4.99 -5.94
CA TYR A 162 -12.14 3.67 -5.74
C TYR A 162 -12.91 3.68 -4.42
N PHE A 163 -14.23 3.52 -4.54
CA PHE A 163 -15.14 3.79 -3.43
C PHE A 163 -14.96 2.96 -2.17
N PRO A 164 -14.63 1.65 -2.23
CA PRO A 164 -14.37 0.88 -1.02
C PRO A 164 -13.26 1.46 -0.13
N ALA A 165 -12.42 2.38 -0.63
CA ALA A 165 -11.51 3.16 0.21
C ALA A 165 -12.21 4.00 1.29
N ILE A 166 -13.50 4.31 1.16
CA ILE A 166 -14.30 4.93 2.22
C ILE A 166 -14.29 4.11 3.52
N GLY A 167 -14.05 2.79 3.43
CA GLY A 167 -13.87 1.90 4.57
C GLY A 167 -12.71 2.29 5.49
N PHE A 168 -11.71 3.03 5.00
CA PHE A 168 -10.65 3.59 5.84
C PHE A 168 -11.14 4.66 6.83
N THR A 169 -12.39 5.11 6.72
CA THR A 169 -13.05 5.90 7.78
C THR A 169 -13.08 5.13 9.11
N VAL A 170 -13.26 3.80 9.06
CA VAL A 170 -13.17 2.93 10.25
C VAL A 170 -11.78 3.03 10.89
N LEU A 171 -10.72 3.08 10.06
CA LEU A 171 -9.35 3.24 10.56
C LEU A 171 -9.15 4.57 11.29
N ILE A 172 -9.76 5.67 10.82
CA ILE A 172 -9.71 6.97 11.49
C ILE A 172 -10.34 6.88 12.88
N PHE A 173 -11.52 6.27 13.01
CA PHE A 173 -12.17 6.10 14.31
C PHE A 173 -11.38 5.17 15.25
N CYS A 174 -10.86 4.06 14.73
CA CYS A 174 -9.96 3.19 15.50
C CYS A 174 -8.71 3.94 15.97
N ALA A 175 -8.13 4.80 15.14
CA ALA A 175 -7.00 5.63 15.53
C ALA A 175 -7.38 6.62 16.64
N LEU A 176 -8.55 7.25 16.59
CA LEU A 176 -9.03 8.13 17.66
C LEU A 176 -9.18 7.39 19.00
N ILE A 177 -9.70 6.16 18.98
CA ILE A 177 -9.83 5.30 20.17
C ILE A 177 -8.45 4.90 20.72
N ILE A 178 -7.53 4.49 19.84
CA ILE A 178 -6.24 3.91 20.24
C ILE A 178 -5.25 4.99 20.65
N MET A 179 -5.15 6.07 19.86
CA MET A 179 -4.07 7.03 19.99
C MET A 179 -4.32 8.03 21.11
N ARG A 180 -5.58 8.41 21.38
CA ARG A 180 -5.90 9.55 22.25
C ARG A 180 -7.15 9.30 23.12
N PRO A 181 -7.35 10.08 24.19
CA PRO A 181 -8.59 10.07 24.96
C PRO A 181 -9.77 10.56 24.12
N PHE A 182 -10.97 10.03 24.40
CA PHE A 182 -12.19 10.36 23.68
C PHE A 182 -12.53 11.85 23.75
N ARG A 183 -12.78 12.46 22.59
CA ARG A 183 -13.23 13.85 22.45
C ARG A 183 -14.23 13.95 21.31
N LEU A 184 -15.51 14.15 21.62
CA LEU A 184 -16.59 14.17 20.62
C LEU A 184 -16.32 15.14 19.46
N SER A 185 -15.72 16.30 19.74
CA SER A 185 -15.38 17.26 18.67
C SER A 185 -14.41 16.70 17.62
N GLU A 186 -13.49 15.81 17.97
CA GLU A 186 -12.56 15.20 17.01
C GLU A 186 -13.27 14.16 16.13
N TRP A 187 -14.26 13.45 16.69
CA TRP A 187 -15.10 12.50 15.94
C TRP A 187 -15.98 13.21 14.93
N LEU A 188 -16.64 14.30 15.33
CA LEU A 188 -17.45 15.12 14.42
C LEU A 188 -16.58 15.71 13.30
N ILE A 189 -15.37 16.17 13.63
CA ILE A 189 -14.43 16.70 12.64
C ILE A 189 -13.94 15.61 11.67
N ALA A 190 -13.77 14.36 12.12
CA ALA A 190 -13.47 13.23 11.23
C ALA A 190 -14.58 13.04 10.18
N VAL A 191 -15.84 13.02 10.63
CA VAL A 191 -17.01 12.90 9.75
C VAL A 191 -17.06 14.06 8.76
N LEU A 192 -16.90 15.30 9.23
CA LEU A 192 -16.89 16.48 8.37
C LEU A 192 -15.77 16.41 7.33
N GLY A 193 -14.58 15.97 7.70
CA GLY A 193 -13.46 15.76 6.76
C GLY A 193 -13.84 14.80 5.65
N VAL A 194 -14.39 13.63 5.98
CA VAL A 194 -14.82 12.61 5.01
C VAL A 194 -15.94 13.12 4.10
N LEU A 195 -16.89 13.88 4.63
CA LEU A 195 -18.04 14.40 3.86
C LEU A 195 -17.69 15.61 2.98
N THR A 196 -16.61 16.34 3.28
CA THR A 196 -16.23 17.57 2.58
C THR A 196 -16.08 17.38 1.06
N PRO A 197 -15.39 16.35 0.55
CA PRO A 197 -15.28 16.12 -0.89
C PRO A 197 -16.64 15.91 -1.56
N TYR A 198 -17.55 15.17 -0.91
CA TYR A 198 -18.90 14.93 -1.40
C TYR A 198 -19.74 16.21 -1.41
N TYR A 199 -19.63 17.04 -0.38
CA TYR A 199 -20.29 18.35 -0.34
C TYR A 199 -19.90 19.20 -1.56
N PHE A 200 -18.60 19.32 -1.85
CA PHE A 200 -18.14 20.08 -3.01
C PHE A 200 -18.52 19.44 -4.34
N LEU A 201 -18.48 18.11 -4.45
CA LEU A 201 -18.93 17.40 -5.64
C LEU A 201 -20.41 17.68 -5.93
N PHE A 202 -21.28 17.55 -4.93
CA PHE A 202 -22.71 17.78 -5.08
C PHE A 202 -23.02 19.26 -5.35
N ALA A 203 -22.36 20.19 -4.67
CA ALA A 203 -22.49 21.61 -4.98
C ALA A 203 -22.09 21.91 -6.44
N TYR A 204 -21.02 21.30 -6.94
CA TYR A 204 -20.62 21.43 -8.34
C TYR A 204 -21.67 20.88 -9.31
N LEU A 205 -22.17 19.66 -9.08
CA LEU A 205 -23.23 19.04 -9.90
C LEU A 205 -24.51 19.89 -9.94
N PHE A 206 -24.88 20.48 -8.80
CA PHE A 206 -26.00 21.40 -8.71
C PHE A 206 -25.80 22.66 -9.58
N LEU A 207 -24.60 23.25 -9.53
CA LEU A 207 -24.28 24.46 -10.29
C LEU A 207 -24.28 24.24 -11.81
N ILE A 208 -23.84 23.06 -12.27
CA ILE A 208 -23.85 22.72 -13.71
C ILE A 208 -25.21 22.19 -14.21
N LYS A 209 -26.23 22.18 -13.35
CA LYS A 209 -27.58 21.67 -13.63
C LYS A 209 -27.62 20.19 -14.04
N ASP A 210 -26.62 19.41 -13.65
CA ASP A 210 -26.52 17.96 -13.85
C ASP A 210 -26.66 17.25 -12.49
N TRP A 211 -27.79 17.51 -11.81
CA TRP A 211 -28.05 16.95 -10.48
C TRP A 211 -28.40 15.46 -10.57
N ASN A 212 -27.39 14.62 -10.76
CA ASN A 212 -27.50 13.17 -10.71
C ASN A 212 -26.45 12.55 -9.76
N PRO A 213 -26.61 12.75 -8.43
CA PRO A 213 -25.63 12.28 -7.45
C PRO A 213 -25.47 10.76 -7.43
N LEU A 214 -26.51 10.00 -7.82
CA LEU A 214 -26.47 8.54 -7.87
C LEU A 214 -25.51 8.00 -8.93
N THR A 215 -25.22 8.77 -10.00
CA THR A 215 -24.20 8.40 -10.99
C THR A 215 -22.78 8.38 -10.40
N TYR A 216 -22.54 9.19 -9.37
CA TYR A 216 -21.21 9.35 -8.77
C TYR A 216 -21.07 8.62 -7.42
N LEU A 217 -22.18 8.07 -6.90
CA LEU A 217 -22.20 7.17 -5.77
C LEU A 217 -22.24 5.74 -6.32
N PRO A 218 -21.17 4.96 -6.18
CA PRO A 218 -21.15 3.62 -6.75
C PRO A 218 -22.07 2.68 -5.97
N SER A 219 -22.63 1.71 -6.70
CA SER A 219 -23.43 0.64 -6.12
C SER A 219 -22.55 -0.21 -5.19
N VAL A 220 -23.07 -0.55 -4.01
CA VAL A 220 -22.44 -1.50 -3.09
C VAL A 220 -23.06 -2.87 -3.27
N SER A 221 -22.24 -3.83 -3.64
CA SER A 221 -22.59 -5.24 -3.72
C SER A 221 -21.60 -6.04 -2.87
N VAL A 222 -22.11 -7.03 -2.14
CA VAL A 222 -21.30 -7.95 -1.35
C VAL A 222 -21.44 -9.32 -1.99
N SER A 223 -20.32 -9.87 -2.46
CA SER A 223 -20.27 -11.23 -2.98
C SER A 223 -18.89 -11.84 -2.72
N LEU A 224 -18.81 -13.16 -2.86
CA LEU A 224 -17.55 -13.87 -2.66
C LEU A 224 -16.60 -13.56 -3.82
N PRO A 225 -15.38 -13.05 -3.53
CA PRO A 225 -14.40 -12.82 -4.58
C PRO A 225 -14.01 -14.14 -5.25
N GLN A 226 -14.00 -14.15 -6.58
CA GLN A 226 -13.53 -15.30 -7.33
C GLN A 226 -12.00 -15.30 -7.35
N PHE A 227 -11.40 -16.25 -6.65
CA PHE A 227 -9.95 -16.43 -6.63
C PHE A 227 -9.50 -17.28 -7.81
N ARG A 228 -8.50 -16.80 -8.56
CA ARG A 228 -7.82 -17.63 -9.54
C ARG A 228 -6.98 -18.67 -8.79
N GLN A 229 -7.38 -19.93 -8.88
CA GLN A 229 -6.67 -21.06 -8.25
C GLN A 229 -5.43 -21.43 -9.07
N ASP A 230 -4.44 -20.56 -9.07
CA ASP A 230 -3.13 -20.79 -9.69
C ASP A 230 -2.11 -21.18 -8.61
N ILE A 231 -1.28 -22.20 -8.86
CA ILE A 231 -0.15 -22.57 -8.00
C ILE A 231 0.76 -21.37 -7.72
N ARG A 232 0.94 -20.48 -8.70
CA ARG A 232 1.72 -19.25 -8.57
C ARG A 232 1.13 -18.32 -7.51
N ALA A 233 -0.20 -18.17 -7.51
CA ALA A 233 -0.89 -17.34 -6.52
C ALA A 233 -0.71 -17.91 -5.11
N TRP A 234 -0.80 -19.23 -4.94
CA TRP A 234 -0.55 -19.87 -3.64
C TRP A 234 0.88 -19.67 -3.15
N VAL A 235 1.89 -19.82 -4.01
CA VAL A 235 3.29 -19.56 -3.63
C VAL A 235 3.47 -18.08 -3.24
N ALA A 236 2.89 -17.14 -3.98
CA ALA A 236 2.94 -15.71 -3.63
C ALA A 236 2.28 -15.43 -2.27
N ILE A 237 1.12 -16.02 -1.99
CA ILE A 237 0.42 -15.92 -0.69
C ILE A 237 1.30 -16.49 0.42
N ILE A 238 1.92 -17.66 0.22
CA ILE A 238 2.81 -18.27 1.21
C ILE A 238 4.01 -17.36 1.51
N LEU A 239 4.65 -16.81 0.48
CA LEU A 239 5.77 -15.87 0.61
C LEU A 239 5.35 -14.58 1.31
N MET A 240 4.09 -14.15 1.18
CA MET A 240 3.54 -12.99 1.89
C MET A 240 3.19 -13.31 3.35
N ILE A 241 2.58 -14.47 3.63
CA ILE A 241 2.06 -14.83 4.96
C ILE A 241 3.16 -15.31 5.90
N ILE A 242 4.13 -16.12 5.44
CA ILE A 242 5.16 -16.69 6.34
C ILE A 242 5.99 -15.59 7.04
N PRO A 243 6.60 -14.61 6.34
CA PRO A 243 7.37 -13.56 7.01
C PRO A 243 6.48 -12.65 7.85
N PHE A 244 5.19 -12.51 7.50
CA PHE A 244 4.23 -11.80 8.34
C PHE A 244 4.00 -12.52 9.67
N LEU A 245 3.76 -13.83 9.68
CA LEU A 245 3.58 -14.58 10.92
C LEU A 245 4.83 -14.56 11.79
N ILE A 246 6.01 -14.75 11.19
CA ILE A 246 7.31 -14.65 11.89
C ILE A 246 7.46 -13.27 12.55
N SER A 247 7.07 -12.20 11.86
CA SER A 247 7.15 -10.85 12.41
C SER A 247 6.23 -10.65 13.60
N GLY A 248 5.02 -11.25 13.57
CA GLY A 248 4.09 -11.23 14.69
C GLY A 248 4.71 -11.78 15.96
N PHE A 249 5.39 -12.94 15.88
CA PHE A 249 6.13 -13.51 17.01
C PHE A 249 7.21 -12.57 17.54
N TYR A 250 8.01 -11.98 16.65
CA TYR A 250 9.09 -11.08 17.06
C TYR A 250 8.57 -9.75 17.63
N ILE A 251 7.50 -9.18 17.08
CA ILE A 251 6.90 -7.93 17.58
C ILE A 251 6.34 -8.17 18.98
N GLN A 252 5.60 -9.26 19.19
CA GLN A 252 5.06 -9.61 20.51
C GLN A 252 6.16 -9.79 21.56
N GLY A 253 7.23 -10.53 21.23
CA GLY A 253 8.36 -10.72 22.15
C GLY A 253 9.12 -9.44 22.52
N ASN A 254 9.03 -8.39 21.71
CA ASN A 254 9.71 -7.11 21.94
C ASN A 254 8.76 -5.98 22.34
N MET A 255 7.45 -6.23 22.44
CA MET A 255 6.42 -5.19 22.56
C MET A 255 6.61 -4.33 23.82
N LEU A 256 7.00 -4.95 24.94
CA LEU A 256 7.23 -4.25 26.21
C LEU A 256 8.42 -3.28 26.16
N ARG A 257 9.39 -3.52 25.27
CA ARG A 257 10.58 -2.67 25.10
C ARG A 257 10.33 -1.47 24.19
N MET A 258 9.21 -1.46 23.46
CA MET A 258 8.86 -0.37 22.53
C MET A 258 8.30 0.84 23.28
N LEU A 259 8.37 2.01 22.64
CA LEU A 259 7.64 3.20 23.08
C LEU A 259 6.12 2.95 22.97
N ILE A 260 5.33 3.60 23.84
CA ILE A 260 3.86 3.48 23.82
C ILE A 260 3.29 3.85 22.43
N GLN A 261 3.81 4.94 21.83
CA GLN A 261 3.46 5.37 20.47
C GLN A 261 3.69 4.27 19.43
N ALA A 262 4.83 3.59 19.50
CA ALA A 262 5.19 2.53 18.56
C ALA A 262 4.27 1.31 18.73
N ARG A 263 3.95 0.91 19.97
CA ARG A 263 2.97 -0.16 20.24
C ARG A 263 1.60 0.16 19.64
N LYS A 264 1.09 1.37 19.89
CA LYS A 264 -0.20 1.83 19.36
C LYS A 264 -0.20 1.90 17.83
N SER A 265 0.92 2.31 17.23
CA SER A 265 1.08 2.32 15.77
C SER A 265 1.12 0.91 15.17
N TRP A 266 1.70 -0.08 15.86
CA TRP A 266 1.59 -1.49 15.46
C TRP A 266 0.15 -1.99 15.53
N SER A 267 -0.59 -1.67 16.60
CA SER A 267 -2.03 -1.98 16.69
C SER A 267 -2.82 -1.36 15.54
N LEU A 268 -2.55 -0.10 15.21
CA LEU A 268 -3.19 0.58 14.08
C LEU A 268 -2.83 -0.08 12.73
N MET A 269 -1.58 -0.51 12.54
CA MET A 269 -1.15 -1.24 11.34
C MET A 269 -1.87 -2.59 11.19
N LEU A 270 -2.16 -3.30 12.29
CA LEU A 270 -2.96 -4.53 12.25
C LEU A 270 -4.42 -4.25 11.86
N ILE A 271 -5.02 -3.19 12.39
CA ILE A 271 -6.39 -2.80 12.02
C ILE A 271 -6.45 -2.40 10.55
N TYR A 272 -5.45 -1.64 10.08
CA TYR A 272 -5.29 -1.34 8.65
C TYR A 272 -5.31 -2.65 7.86
N LEU A 273 -4.46 -3.63 8.21
CA LEU A 273 -4.40 -4.90 7.51
C LEU A 273 -5.78 -5.58 7.45
N ILE A 274 -6.48 -5.68 8.58
CA ILE A 274 -7.82 -6.29 8.64
C ILE A 274 -8.78 -5.57 7.68
N ILE A 275 -8.83 -4.24 7.70
CA ILE A 275 -9.68 -3.46 6.79
C ILE A 275 -9.34 -3.80 5.34
N THR A 276 -8.06 -3.83 4.96
CA THR A 276 -7.66 -4.15 3.58
C THR A 276 -7.96 -5.56 3.14
N LEU A 277 -7.96 -6.53 4.05
CA LEU A 277 -8.36 -7.90 3.75
C LEU A 277 -9.88 -8.03 3.56
N LEU A 278 -10.67 -7.11 4.13
CA LEU A 278 -12.13 -7.10 4.00
C LEU A 278 -12.62 -6.30 2.78
N ILE A 279 -11.85 -5.31 2.30
CA ILE A 279 -12.21 -4.49 1.13
C ILE A 279 -12.62 -5.31 -0.11
N PRO A 280 -11.90 -6.39 -0.49
CA PRO A 280 -12.22 -7.16 -1.69
C PRO A 280 -13.57 -7.89 -1.65
N PHE A 281 -14.23 -7.99 -0.49
CA PHE A 281 -15.58 -8.53 -0.37
C PHE A 281 -16.66 -7.49 -0.74
N ILE A 282 -16.27 -6.24 -0.92
CA ILE A 282 -17.12 -5.12 -1.34
C ILE A 282 -16.81 -4.85 -2.82
N ASN A 283 -17.79 -5.05 -3.69
CA ASN A 283 -17.64 -4.91 -5.15
C ASN A 283 -16.45 -5.73 -5.70
N PRO A 284 -16.44 -7.06 -5.52
CA PRO A 284 -15.32 -7.89 -5.94
C PRO A 284 -15.10 -7.78 -7.45
N ALA A 285 -13.84 -7.64 -7.87
CA ALA A 285 -13.42 -7.92 -9.23
C ALA A 285 -12.83 -9.34 -9.31
N ALA A 286 -12.79 -9.90 -10.51
CA ALA A 286 -12.06 -11.12 -10.78
C ALA A 286 -10.54 -10.86 -10.61
N GLY A 287 -9.92 -11.38 -9.54
CA GLY A 287 -8.46 -11.36 -9.34
C GLY A 287 -7.97 -10.67 -8.06
N PHE A 288 -6.64 -10.53 -7.95
CA PHE A 288 -5.95 -10.04 -6.75
C PHE A 288 -5.72 -8.52 -6.72
N GLU A 289 -6.13 -7.77 -7.74
CA GLU A 289 -5.74 -6.36 -7.92
C GLU A 289 -6.05 -5.46 -6.72
N TYR A 290 -7.23 -5.60 -6.11
CA TYR A 290 -7.62 -4.76 -4.96
C TYR A 290 -6.92 -5.14 -3.66
N TRP A 291 -6.32 -6.33 -3.59
CA TRP A 291 -5.54 -6.76 -2.44
C TRP A 291 -4.22 -5.99 -2.33
N ILE A 292 -3.78 -5.25 -3.35
CA ILE A 292 -2.57 -4.41 -3.25
C ILE A 292 -2.63 -3.42 -2.07
N LEU A 293 -3.83 -3.06 -1.59
CA LEU A 293 -4.00 -2.19 -0.43
C LEU A 293 -3.35 -2.78 0.84
N CYS A 294 -3.24 -4.11 0.96
CA CYS A 294 -2.57 -4.74 2.10
C CYS A 294 -1.03 -4.66 2.03
N ALA A 295 -0.46 -4.17 0.92
CA ALA A 295 0.98 -4.14 0.71
C ALA A 295 1.73 -3.33 1.77
N LEU A 296 1.15 -2.22 2.24
CA LEU A 296 1.76 -1.36 3.26
C LEU A 296 1.92 -2.10 4.61
N PRO A 297 0.85 -2.66 5.21
CA PRO A 297 1.00 -3.50 6.39
C PRO A 297 1.98 -4.65 6.19
N PHE A 298 1.84 -5.44 5.12
CA PHE A 298 2.73 -6.57 4.89
C PHE A 298 4.20 -6.13 4.81
N ALA A 299 4.50 -5.03 4.13
CA ALA A 299 5.85 -4.48 4.07
C ALA A 299 6.41 -4.09 5.44
N ALA A 300 5.61 -3.44 6.28
CA ALA A 300 6.02 -3.08 7.65
C ALA A 300 6.33 -4.31 8.50
N PHE A 301 5.46 -5.32 8.46
CA PHE A 301 5.65 -6.58 9.19
C PHE A 301 6.87 -7.35 8.66
N HIS A 302 7.01 -7.47 7.34
CA HIS A 302 8.16 -8.14 6.71
C HIS A 302 9.50 -7.50 7.10
N ALA A 303 9.55 -6.16 7.14
CA ALA A 303 10.74 -5.44 7.59
C ALA A 303 11.21 -5.89 8.97
N TYR A 304 10.27 -6.14 9.88
CA TYR A 304 10.57 -6.59 11.23
C TYR A 304 11.16 -8.00 11.24
N THR A 305 10.67 -8.92 10.40
CA THR A 305 11.26 -10.25 10.20
C THR A 305 12.70 -10.16 9.69
N TYR A 306 12.97 -9.31 8.69
CA TYR A 306 14.32 -9.13 8.17
C TYR A 306 15.29 -8.52 9.19
N PHE A 307 14.79 -7.67 10.09
CA PHE A 307 15.60 -7.03 11.12
C PHE A 307 15.92 -7.97 12.29
N TYR A 308 14.92 -8.69 12.79
CA TYR A 308 15.01 -9.47 14.04
C TYR A 308 15.30 -10.96 13.87
N ALA A 309 15.43 -11.44 12.62
CA ALA A 309 15.72 -12.86 12.38
C ALA A 309 16.93 -13.34 13.19
N GLY A 310 16.69 -14.27 14.12
CA GLY A 310 17.73 -14.75 15.04
C GLY A 310 18.89 -15.46 14.33
N LYS A 311 18.61 -16.14 13.21
CA LYS A 311 19.63 -16.79 12.36
C LYS A 311 19.91 -15.91 11.13
N LYS A 312 21.18 -15.56 10.92
CA LYS A 312 21.63 -14.68 9.82
C LYS A 312 21.29 -15.18 8.42
N TRP A 313 21.03 -16.48 8.24
CA TRP A 313 20.66 -17.05 6.95
C TRP A 313 19.19 -16.83 6.59
N ILE A 314 18.30 -16.63 7.57
CA ILE A 314 16.85 -16.48 7.32
C ILE A 314 16.55 -15.27 6.41
N PRO A 315 17.04 -14.05 6.70
CA PRO A 315 16.80 -12.91 5.82
C PRO A 315 17.39 -13.11 4.42
N ILE A 316 18.53 -13.79 4.32
CA ILE A 316 19.21 -14.05 3.04
C ILE A 316 18.37 -15.01 2.18
N VAL A 317 17.91 -16.12 2.77
CA VAL A 317 17.07 -17.09 2.06
C VAL A 317 15.75 -16.47 1.65
N LEU A 318 15.05 -15.79 2.57
CA LEU A 318 13.80 -15.10 2.25
C LEU A 318 13.99 -14.10 1.10
N HIS A 319 15.01 -13.24 1.19
CA HIS A 319 15.33 -12.27 0.15
C HIS A 319 15.52 -12.93 -1.23
N TRP A 320 16.33 -13.98 -1.32
CA TRP A 320 16.57 -14.64 -2.60
C TRP A 320 15.38 -15.46 -3.08
N LEU A 321 14.56 -16.02 -2.20
CA LEU A 321 13.29 -16.66 -2.57
C LEU A 321 12.34 -15.66 -3.21
N PHE A 322 12.20 -14.46 -2.64
CA PHE A 322 11.42 -13.37 -3.24
C PHE A 322 11.95 -12.99 -4.62
N VAL A 323 13.24 -12.72 -4.74
CA VAL A 323 13.87 -12.33 -6.01
C VAL A 323 13.68 -13.42 -7.07
N ALA A 324 13.99 -14.68 -6.74
CA ALA A 324 13.88 -15.80 -7.67
C ALA A 324 12.43 -16.01 -8.12
N PHE A 325 11.46 -15.95 -7.20
CA PHE A 325 10.05 -16.10 -7.52
C PHE A 325 9.54 -14.96 -8.42
N ILE A 326 9.86 -13.70 -8.10
CA ILE A 326 9.44 -12.54 -8.90
C ILE A 326 10.02 -12.60 -10.32
N VAL A 327 11.30 -12.94 -10.45
CA VAL A 327 11.95 -13.10 -11.75
C VAL A 327 11.32 -14.27 -12.53
N ALA A 328 11.04 -15.40 -11.87
CA ALA A 328 10.34 -16.52 -12.50
C ALA A 328 8.94 -16.11 -12.98
N LEU A 329 8.18 -15.33 -12.21
CA LEU A 329 6.88 -14.81 -12.68
C LEU A 329 7.04 -14.01 -13.98
N ASN A 330 8.01 -13.10 -14.04
CA ASN A 330 8.23 -12.27 -15.23
C ASN A 330 8.63 -13.06 -16.47
N VAL A 331 9.43 -14.11 -16.32
CA VAL A 331 9.87 -14.96 -17.44
C VAL A 331 8.76 -15.89 -17.92
N TRP A 332 7.85 -16.33 -17.04
CA TRP A 332 6.86 -17.37 -17.36
C TRP A 332 5.46 -16.84 -17.71
N LEU A 333 5.12 -15.61 -17.34
CA LEU A 333 3.90 -14.92 -17.80
C LEU A 333 3.79 -14.76 -19.33
N PRO A 334 4.85 -14.39 -20.08
CA PRO A 334 4.80 -14.37 -21.54
C PRO A 334 4.53 -15.75 -22.15
N VAL A 335 5.14 -16.81 -21.62
CA VAL A 335 5.08 -18.17 -22.20
C VAL A 335 3.65 -18.75 -22.17
N THR A 336 2.82 -18.34 -21.20
CA THR A 336 1.43 -18.80 -21.08
C THR A 336 0.40 -17.98 -21.87
N LYS A 337 0.80 -16.85 -22.46
CA LYS A 337 -0.07 -16.01 -23.31
C LYS A 337 0.27 -16.10 -24.81
N GLY A 338 1.23 -16.96 -25.17
CA GLY A 338 1.64 -17.23 -26.55
C GLY A 338 0.88 -18.40 -27.16
#